data_AF-A0A1Q3EVN0-F1
#
_entry.id   AF-A0A1Q3EVN0-F1
#
_cell.length_a   1.000
_cell.length_b   1.000
_cell.length_c   1.000
_cell.angle_alpha   90.00
_cell.angle_beta   90.00
_cell.angle_gamma   90.00
#
_symmetry.space_group_name_H-M   'P 1'
#
loop_
_entity.id
_entity.type
_entity.pdbx_description
1 polymer ?
#
loop_
_entity_poly.entity_id
_entity_poly.type
_entity_poly.pdbx_seq_one_letter_code
_entity_poly.pdbx_strand_id
1 'polypeptide(L)'
;MSNFPVSTQNGHHPVPEARNVPQQSQLQAPGTTEHDAVNQRFLERLEPEQAQCLSSGTTFSKETIAEVIRHYSDGPHPQFYSACLYCAGKVHRYRDGKGIQFYHDCYRSTNKLDQ
;
A
#
# COMPACT_ATOMS: atom_id res chain seq x y z
N MET A 1 -23.67 -59.08 -25.61
CA MET A 1 -23.22 -60.47 -25.41
C MET A 1 -21.96 -60.69 -26.22
N SER A 2 -20.79 -60.72 -25.56
CA SER A 2 -19.55 -61.36 -26.04
C SER A 2 -18.66 -61.59 -24.82
N ASN A 3 -18.06 -62.77 -24.75
CA ASN A 3 -17.59 -63.48 -23.56
C ASN A 3 -16.09 -63.85 -23.71
N PHE A 4 -15.31 -63.68 -22.62
CA PHE A 4 -14.07 -64.42 -22.20
C PHE A 4 -12.78 -64.35 -23.07
N PRO A 5 -11.57 -64.78 -22.59
CA PRO A 5 -11.14 -65.38 -21.27
C PRO A 5 -9.90 -64.67 -20.61
N VAL A 6 -9.63 -64.70 -19.29
CA VAL A 6 -9.05 -65.68 -18.31
C VAL A 6 -7.49 -65.78 -18.20
N SER A 7 -7.01 -65.76 -16.94
CA SER A 7 -5.78 -66.37 -16.37
C SER A 7 -4.43 -65.64 -16.60
N THR A 8 -3.46 -65.54 -15.67
CA THR A 8 -3.17 -66.25 -14.39
C THR A 8 -1.97 -65.63 -13.61
N GLN A 9 -1.89 -65.96 -12.31
CA GLN A 9 -0.71 -66.38 -11.50
C GLN A 9 0.23 -65.37 -10.76
N ASN A 10 0.05 -65.36 -9.42
CA ASN A 10 0.99 -65.62 -8.31
C ASN A 10 2.50 -65.28 -8.40
N GLY A 11 2.98 -64.53 -7.41
CA GLY A 11 4.38 -64.49 -6.95
C GLY A 11 4.45 -64.13 -5.46
N HIS A 12 5.15 -64.95 -4.68
CA HIS A 12 5.22 -64.96 -3.21
C HIS A 12 6.47 -64.23 -2.65
N HIS A 13 6.33 -63.69 -1.41
CA HIS A 13 7.32 -63.41 -0.35
C HIS A 13 8.32 -62.23 -0.45
N PRO A 14 8.89 -61.70 0.66
CA PRO A 14 8.44 -61.66 2.08
C PRO A 14 8.51 -60.25 2.74
N VAL A 15 8.01 -60.15 3.97
CA VAL A 15 8.10 -59.01 4.90
C VAL A 15 9.53 -58.85 5.46
N PRO A 16 9.94 -57.67 5.96
CA PRO A 16 10.18 -57.61 7.40
C PRO A 16 9.65 -56.34 8.10
N GLU A 17 9.30 -56.53 9.36
CA GLU A 17 8.91 -55.57 10.39
C GLU A 17 9.87 -54.40 10.57
N ALA A 18 9.32 -53.20 10.84
CA ALA A 18 9.86 -52.30 11.86
C ALA A 18 8.84 -51.21 12.31
N ARG A 19 8.59 -51.18 13.63
CA ARG A 19 8.35 -50.01 14.51
C ARG A 19 6.98 -49.31 14.56
N ASN A 20 6.22 -49.66 15.62
CA ASN A 20 5.96 -48.84 16.82
C ASN A 20 5.54 -47.35 16.65
N VAL A 21 4.20 -47.07 16.73
CA VAL A 21 3.42 -46.06 17.54
C VAL A 21 3.99 -44.60 17.67
N PRO A 22 3.19 -43.49 17.67
CA PRO A 22 1.78 -43.33 18.03
C PRO A 22 0.86 -42.54 17.09
N GLN A 23 -0.42 -42.79 17.30
CA GLN A 23 -1.59 -41.97 16.96
C GLN A 23 -1.41 -40.54 17.49
N GLN A 24 -1.10 -39.59 16.60
CA GLN A 24 -1.13 -38.16 16.93
C GLN A 24 -2.56 -37.65 16.78
N SER A 25 -3.13 -37.28 17.92
CA SER A 25 -4.36 -36.50 18.05
C SER A 25 -4.33 -35.33 17.08
N GLN A 26 -5.24 -35.33 16.09
CA GLN A 26 -5.60 -34.12 15.38
C GLN A 26 -6.25 -33.16 16.39
N LEU A 27 -5.44 -32.32 17.02
CA LEU A 27 -5.92 -31.04 17.52
C LEU A 27 -6.40 -30.27 16.30
N GLN A 28 -7.73 -30.25 16.12
CA GLN A 28 -8.41 -29.27 15.29
C GLN A 28 -7.97 -27.89 15.76
N ALA A 29 -7.03 -27.28 15.04
CA ALA A 29 -6.84 -25.85 15.11
C ALA A 29 -8.18 -25.21 14.71
N PRO A 30 -8.81 -24.37 15.57
CA PRO A 30 -9.95 -23.59 15.14
C PRO A 30 -9.47 -22.73 13.98
N GLY A 31 -10.17 -22.87 12.86
CA GLY A 31 -9.73 -22.39 11.56
C GLY A 31 -9.31 -20.93 11.59
N THR A 32 -8.06 -20.69 11.22
CA THR A 32 -7.68 -19.44 10.56
C THR A 32 -8.55 -19.34 9.31
N THR A 33 -9.62 -18.56 9.39
CA THR A 33 -10.45 -18.26 8.22
C THR A 33 -9.63 -17.41 7.25
N GLU A 34 -9.95 -17.49 5.96
CA GLU A 34 -9.29 -16.73 4.88
C GLU A 34 -9.35 -15.19 5.08
N HIS A 35 -10.11 -14.73 6.07
CA HIS A 35 -10.24 -13.33 6.45
C HIS A 35 -9.26 -12.87 7.55
N ASP A 36 -8.53 -13.77 8.20
CA ASP A 36 -7.54 -13.40 9.24
C ASP A 36 -6.16 -13.00 8.66
N ALA A 37 -6.00 -13.15 7.34
CA ALA A 37 -4.79 -12.78 6.61
C ALA A 37 -4.73 -11.30 6.19
N VAL A 38 -5.46 -10.41 6.87
CA VAL A 38 -5.28 -8.95 6.70
C VAL A 38 -4.03 -8.52 7.47
N ASN A 39 -2.90 -8.94 6.90
CA ASN A 39 -1.52 -8.54 7.10
C ASN A 39 -1.31 -7.38 8.10
N GLN A 40 -0.75 -7.67 9.28
CA GLN A 40 -0.34 -6.66 10.27
C GLN A 40 0.61 -5.59 9.71
N ARG A 41 1.22 -5.81 8.53
CA ARG A 41 1.99 -4.79 7.81
C ARG A 41 1.15 -3.63 7.26
N PHE A 42 -0.17 -3.76 7.17
CA PHE A 42 -1.08 -2.66 6.78
C PHE A 42 -1.46 -1.75 7.97
N LEU A 43 -1.07 -2.11 9.20
CA LEU A 43 -1.30 -1.31 10.40
C LEU A 43 -0.11 -0.39 10.75
N GLU A 44 0.90 -0.29 9.88
CA GLU A 44 1.83 0.85 9.95
C GLU A 44 1.01 2.10 9.67
N ARG A 45 0.56 2.71 10.78
CA ARG A 45 -0.08 4.02 10.82
C ARG A 45 0.93 4.99 10.23
N LEU A 46 0.83 5.22 8.93
CA LEU A 46 1.57 6.27 8.23
C LEU A 46 1.13 7.56 8.87
N GLU A 47 1.95 8.07 9.80
CA GLU A 47 1.73 9.39 10.39
C GLU A 47 1.53 10.38 9.23
N PRO A 48 0.49 11.25 9.28
CA PRO A 48 0.22 12.19 8.20
C PRO A 48 1.47 12.98 7.87
N GLU A 49 1.87 12.99 6.60
CA GLU A 49 3.05 13.74 6.15
C GLU A 49 2.78 15.24 6.39
N GLN A 50 3.48 15.84 7.34
CA GLN A 50 3.32 17.26 7.67
C GLN A 50 4.13 18.13 6.70
N ALA A 51 3.57 19.26 6.31
CA ALA A 51 4.24 20.29 5.52
C ALA A 51 4.17 21.65 6.20
N GLN A 52 5.21 22.47 6.02
CA GLN A 52 5.28 23.85 6.48
C GLN A 52 5.14 24.80 5.29
N CYS A 53 4.10 25.63 5.29
CA CYS A 53 3.96 26.70 4.31
C CYS A 53 4.99 27.80 4.58
N LEU A 54 5.77 28.17 3.56
CA LEU A 54 6.76 29.25 3.67
C LEU A 54 6.15 30.63 3.39
N SER A 55 4.90 30.69 2.96
CA SER A 55 4.19 31.94 2.70
C SER A 55 3.47 32.49 3.93
N SER A 56 2.84 31.61 4.72
CA SER A 56 2.12 31.95 5.96
C SER A 56 2.88 31.54 7.23
N GLY A 57 3.85 30.63 7.13
CA GLY A 57 4.57 30.05 8.28
C GLY A 57 3.82 28.92 9.00
N THR A 58 2.57 28.63 8.62
CA THR A 58 1.73 27.60 9.25
C THR A 58 2.06 26.19 8.75
N THR A 59 1.85 25.19 9.60
CA THR A 59 1.94 23.77 9.22
C THR A 59 0.57 23.23 8.80
N PHE A 60 0.56 22.24 7.90
CA PHE A 60 -0.64 21.58 7.41
C PHE A 60 -0.35 20.12 7.03
N SER A 61 -1.40 19.27 7.02
CA SER A 61 -1.31 17.89 6.54
C SER A 61 -1.14 17.86 5.02
N LYS A 62 -0.28 16.97 4.54
CA LYS A 62 0.10 16.83 3.13
C LYS A 62 0.11 15.36 2.72
N GLU A 63 -0.95 14.64 3.04
CA GLU A 63 -1.20 13.29 2.55
C GLU A 63 -1.52 13.28 1.06
N THR A 64 -2.23 14.32 0.59
CA THR A 64 -2.65 14.46 -0.81
C THR A 64 -2.43 15.87 -1.34
N ILE A 65 -2.40 16.02 -2.66
CA ILE A 65 -2.35 17.35 -3.30
C ILE A 65 -3.58 18.20 -2.98
N ALA A 66 -4.74 17.57 -2.72
CA ALA A 66 -5.96 18.28 -2.37
C ALA A 66 -5.81 19.06 -1.05
N GLU A 67 -5.02 18.55 -0.10
CA GLU A 67 -4.74 19.27 1.15
C GLU A 67 -3.87 20.50 0.92
N VAL A 68 -2.91 20.41 0.00
CA VAL A 68 -2.10 21.57 -0.44
C VAL A 68 -3.01 22.62 -1.09
N ILE A 69 -3.89 22.20 -2.00
CA ILE A 69 -4.83 23.11 -2.69
C ILE A 69 -5.74 23.79 -1.66
N ARG A 70 -6.34 23.01 -0.76
CA ARG A 70 -7.19 23.51 0.32
C ARG A 70 -6.43 24.52 1.18
N HIS A 71 -5.21 24.20 1.61
CA HIS A 71 -4.40 25.10 2.42
C HIS A 71 -4.22 26.48 1.76
N TYR A 72 -3.90 26.52 0.46
CA TYR A 72 -3.73 27.77 -0.29
C TYR A 72 -5.05 28.46 -0.68
N SER A 73 -6.19 27.80 -0.48
CA SER A 73 -7.53 28.35 -0.74
C SER A 73 -8.19 28.91 0.54
N ASP A 74 -7.87 28.35 1.70
CA ASP A 74 -8.54 28.66 2.97
C ASP A 74 -8.18 30.04 3.56
N GLY A 75 -7.08 30.65 3.10
CA GLY A 75 -6.64 31.92 3.67
C GLY A 75 -5.62 32.66 2.80
N PRO A 76 -5.31 33.91 3.18
CA PRO A 76 -4.35 34.72 2.46
C PRO A 76 -2.91 34.27 2.75
N HIS A 77 -2.12 34.13 1.68
CA HIS A 77 -0.69 33.87 1.73
C HIS A 77 0.07 35.14 1.30
N PRO A 78 0.62 35.92 2.25
CA PRO A 78 1.14 37.26 1.96
C PRO A 78 2.40 37.24 1.09
N GLN A 79 3.18 36.16 1.16
CA GLN A 79 4.42 36.02 0.40
C GLN A 79 4.25 34.99 -0.72
N PHE A 80 4.76 35.30 -1.90
CA PHE A 80 4.92 34.34 -3.00
C PHE A 80 6.35 34.42 -3.52
N TYR A 81 6.87 33.30 -4.02
CA TYR A 81 8.25 33.19 -4.45
C TYR A 81 8.48 33.82 -5.82
N SER A 82 7.60 33.53 -6.78
CA SER A 82 7.68 34.03 -8.15
C SER A 82 6.30 34.00 -8.80
N ALA A 83 6.16 34.67 -9.95
CA ALA A 83 5.01 34.48 -10.82
C ALA A 83 5.21 33.24 -11.70
N CYS A 84 4.13 32.51 -11.96
CA CYS A 84 4.14 31.41 -12.92
C CYS A 84 4.35 31.98 -14.33
N LEU A 85 5.27 31.39 -15.09
CA LEU A 85 5.60 31.83 -16.45
C LEU A 85 4.46 31.64 -17.46
N TYR A 86 3.47 30.80 -17.15
CA TYR A 86 2.37 30.46 -18.07
C TYR A 86 1.08 31.24 -17.78
N CYS A 87 0.69 31.36 -16.51
CA CYS A 87 -0.57 32.02 -16.14
C CYS A 87 -0.37 33.32 -15.35
N ALA A 88 0.87 33.74 -15.10
CA ALA A 88 1.22 34.85 -14.22
C ALA A 88 0.68 34.73 -12.77
N GLY A 89 0.16 33.54 -12.40
CA GLY A 89 -0.33 33.26 -11.05
C GLY A 89 0.79 33.23 -10.01
N LYS A 90 0.43 33.41 -8.73
CA LYS A 90 1.39 33.42 -7.62
C LYS A 90 1.89 32.01 -7.32
N VAL A 91 3.20 31.80 -7.34
CA VAL A 91 3.84 30.55 -6.94
C VAL A 91 4.27 30.62 -5.49
N HIS A 92 3.79 29.66 -4.71
CA HIS A 92 4.08 29.51 -3.30
C HIS A 92 5.04 28.35 -3.06
N ARG A 93 5.65 28.33 -1.86
CA ARG A 93 6.59 27.29 -1.46
C ARG A 93 6.16 26.68 -0.13
N TYR A 94 6.35 25.38 0.00
CA TYR A 94 6.21 24.68 1.27
C TYR A 94 7.38 23.71 1.46
N ARG A 95 7.68 23.38 2.70
CA ARG A 95 8.70 22.40 3.06
C ARG A 95 8.02 21.14 3.58
N ASP A 96 8.44 19.99 3.10
CA ASP A 96 7.99 18.67 3.56
C ASP A 96 9.20 17.78 3.87
N GLY A 97 8.96 16.49 4.15
CA GLY A 97 10.03 15.52 4.42
C GLY A 97 10.98 15.26 3.24
N LYS A 98 10.63 15.71 2.03
CA LYS A 98 11.40 15.53 0.80
C LYS A 98 12.17 16.79 0.39
N GLY A 99 11.92 17.93 1.05
CA GLY A 99 12.63 19.19 0.83
C GLY A 99 11.69 20.35 0.57
N ILE A 100 12.10 21.27 -0.32
CA ILE A 100 11.28 22.43 -0.71
C ILE A 100 10.48 22.06 -1.95
N GLN A 101 9.17 22.25 -1.86
CA GLN A 101 8.22 22.05 -2.94
C GLN A 101 7.63 23.39 -3.38
N PHE A 102 7.15 23.41 -4.63
CA PHE A 102 6.49 24.56 -5.24
C PHE A 102 5.03 24.21 -5.53
N TYR A 103 4.15 25.15 -5.27
CA TYR A 103 2.73 25.01 -5.57
C TYR A 103 2.20 26.31 -6.16
N HIS A 104 1.35 26.18 -7.18
CA HIS A 104 0.47 27.27 -7.58
C HIS A 104 -0.81 26.71 -8.20
N ASP A 105 -1.88 27.49 -8.13
CA ASP A 105 -3.17 27.10 -8.68
C ASP A 105 -3.21 27.34 -10.20
N CYS A 106 -2.56 26.47 -10.95
CA CYS A 106 -2.84 26.33 -12.37
C CYS A 106 -2.85 24.86 -12.78
N TYR A 107 -3.56 24.61 -13.88
CA TYR A 107 -3.71 23.29 -14.49
C TYR A 107 -2.38 22.54 -14.69
N ARG A 108 -1.28 23.22 -15.01
CA ARG A 108 0.03 22.58 -15.20
C ARG A 108 0.65 22.11 -13.89
N SER A 109 0.57 22.92 -12.84
CA SER A 109 1.13 22.58 -11.52
C SER A 109 0.30 21.53 -10.81
N THR A 110 -1.02 21.57 -10.93
CA THR A 110 -1.90 20.57 -10.31
C THR A 110 -1.74 19.18 -10.96
N ASN A 111 -1.44 19.13 -12.26
CA ASN A 111 -1.21 17.89 -13.00
C ASN A 111 0.26 17.46 -13.10
N LYS A 112 1.18 18.14 -12.40
CA LYS A 112 2.62 17.86 -12.41
C LYS A 112 3.23 17.78 -13.82
N LEU A 113 2.75 18.58 -14.76
CA LEU A 113 3.20 18.54 -16.16
C LEU A 113 4.64 19.07 -16.36
N ASP A 114 5.18 19.75 -15.35
CA ASP A 114 6.51 20.35 -15.37
C ASP A 114 7.53 19.59 -14.47
N GLN A 115 7.23 18.33 -14.09
CA GLN A 115 8.15 17.45 -13.33
C GLN A 115 8.96 16.53 -14.23
#